data_AF-A0A4R9K358-F1
#
_entry.id   AF-A0A4R9K358-F1
#
_cell.length_a   1.000
_cell.length_b   1.000
_cell.length_c   1.000
_cell.angle_alpha   90.00
_cell.angle_beta   90.00
_cell.angle_gamma   90.00
#
_symmetry.space_group_name_H-M   'P 1'
#
loop_
_entity.id
_entity.type
_entity.pdbx_description
1 polymer ?
#
loop_
_entity_poly.entity_id
_entity_poly.type
_entity_poly.pdbx_seq_one_letter_code
_entity_poly.pdbx_strand_id
1 'polypeptide(L)' 'MYPNSMLKNLNMKTGKVTLSGYMAKIHVPNGFKFSDSKQSQFVLHDVWGNPPNEEILGMIFQKNESPISEKFS' A
#
# COMPACT_ATOMS: atom_id res chain seq x y z
N MET A 1 -14.46 -13.93 1.20
CA MET A 1 -14.30 -12.79 0.26
C MET A 1 -12.97 -12.98 -0.45
N TYR A 2 -12.92 -13.00 -1.79
CA TYR A 2 -11.66 -13.26 -2.51
C TYR A 2 -10.74 -12.02 -2.49
N PRO A 3 -9.42 -12.16 -2.29
CA PRO A 3 -8.45 -11.05 -2.21
C PRO A 3 -8.56 -10.04 -3.38
N ASN A 4 -8.88 -10.53 -4.58
CA ASN A 4 -9.05 -9.73 -5.79
C ASN A 4 -10.09 -8.60 -5.68
N SER A 5 -11.15 -8.78 -4.88
CA SER A 5 -12.16 -7.73 -4.67
C SER A 5 -11.68 -6.61 -3.76
N MET A 6 -10.84 -6.93 -2.78
CA MET A 6 -10.26 -5.96 -1.83
C MET A 6 -9.16 -5.13 -2.49
N LEU A 7 -8.38 -5.74 -3.39
CA LEU A 7 -7.34 -5.07 -4.17
C LEU A 7 -7.87 -3.95 -5.07
N LYS A 8 -9.09 -4.09 -5.61
CA LYS A 8 -9.75 -3.05 -6.41
C LYS A 8 -10.15 -1.82 -5.59
N ASN A 9 -10.27 -1.97 -4.27
CA ASN A 9 -10.71 -0.93 -3.35
C ASN A 9 -9.56 -0.32 -2.54
N LEU A 10 -8.31 -0.53 -2.96
CA LEU A 10 -7.16 0.10 -2.30
C LEU A 10 -7.21 1.62 -2.53
N ASN A 11 -7.31 2.37 -1.43
CA ASN A 11 -7.33 3.83 -1.42
C ASN A 11 -5.90 4.36 -1.51
N MET A 12 -5.41 4.41 -2.75
CA MET A 12 -4.08 4.86 -3.10
C MET A 12 -3.99 6.39 -3.12
N LYS A 13 -2.98 6.95 -2.44
CA LYS A 13 -2.76 8.40 -2.25
C LYS A 13 -1.57 8.88 -3.08
N THR A 14 -1.58 10.14 -3.50
CA THR A 14 -0.49 10.79 -4.25
C THR A 14 -0.18 12.16 -3.66
N GLY A 15 0.95 12.77 -4.04
CA GLY A 15 1.37 14.07 -3.53
C GLY A 15 1.72 14.04 -2.04
N LYS A 16 1.33 15.08 -1.28
CA LYS A 16 1.65 15.17 0.15
C LYS A 16 0.69 14.31 0.96
N VAL A 17 1.21 13.28 1.63
CA VAL A 17 0.45 12.39 2.50
C VAL A 17 0.95 12.52 3.93
N THR A 18 0.03 12.77 4.87
CA THR A 18 0.34 12.72 6.30
C THR A 18 0.27 11.26 6.76
N LEU A 19 1.31 10.79 7.42
CA LEU A 19 1.35 9.44 7.98
C LEU A 19 0.52 9.37 9.27
N SER A 20 0.08 8.15 9.60
CA SER A 20 -0.62 7.84 10.85
C SER A 20 0.14 8.38 12.05
N GLY A 21 -0.57 8.95 13.03
CA GLY A 21 0.05 9.61 14.18
C GLY A 21 0.43 11.08 13.97
N TYR A 22 0.20 11.64 12.77
CA TYR A 22 0.35 13.07 12.44
C TYR A 22 1.77 13.67 12.59
N MET A 23 2.78 12.86 12.91
CA MET A 23 4.14 13.35 13.19
C MET A 23 4.99 13.55 11.92
N ALA A 24 4.64 12.89 10.82
CA ALA A 24 5.43 12.90 9.59
C ALA A 24 4.56 13.06 8.33
N LYS A 25 5.14 13.71 7.31
CA LYS A 25 4.56 13.85 5.98
C LYS A 25 5.51 13.26 4.95
N ILE A 26 4.98 12.48 4.03
CA ILE A 26 5.72 12.02 2.85
C ILE A 26 5.27 12.82 1.63
N HIS A 27 6.20 13.10 0.73
CA HIS A 27 5.89 13.61 -0.60
C HIS A 27 6.00 12.44 -1.58
N VAL A 28 4.86 11.94 -2.04
CA VAL A 28 4.79 10.90 -3.06
C VAL A 28 5.01 11.54 -4.44
N PRO A 29 6.15 11.26 -5.10
CA PRO A 29 6.46 11.89 -6.38
C PRO A 29 5.52 11.41 -7.49
N ASN A 30 5.51 12.15 -8.60
CA ASN A 30 4.80 11.73 -9.80
C ASN A 30 5.27 10.35 -10.28
N GLY A 31 4.34 9.53 -10.76
CA GLY A 31 4.63 8.16 -11.17
C GLY A 31 4.50 7.14 -10.04
N PHE A 32 4.19 7.57 -8.82
CA PHE A 32 3.98 6.69 -7.67
C PHE A 32 2.64 6.91 -7.00
N LYS A 33 2.26 5.95 -6.16
CA LYS A 33 1.09 5.99 -5.29
C LYS A 33 1.41 5.32 -3.97
N PHE A 34 0.74 5.76 -2.91
CA PHE A 34 0.97 5.32 -1.54
C PHE A 34 -0.26 4.64 -0.97
N SER A 35 -0.04 3.50 -0.32
CA SER A 35 -1.02 2.75 0.47
C SER A 35 -0.75 2.98 1.96
N ASP A 36 -1.78 3.20 2.76
CA ASP A 36 -1.61 3.38 4.20
C ASP A 36 -1.21 2.07 4.92
N SER A 37 -0.89 2.19 6.20
CA SER A 37 -0.55 1.07 7.10
C SER A 37 -1.50 -0.14 6.96
N LYS A 38 -2.81 0.08 7.10
CA LYS A 38 -3.82 -1.00 7.09
C LYS A 38 -3.84 -1.74 5.76
N GLN A 39 -3.84 -1.00 4.66
CA GLN A 39 -3.87 -1.60 3.32
C GLN A 39 -2.52 -2.25 2.96
N SER A 40 -1.42 -1.71 3.45
CA SER A 40 -0.08 -2.28 3.25
C SER A 40 0.08 -3.59 4.02
N GLN A 41 -0.43 -3.66 5.25
CA GLN A 41 -0.51 -4.90 6.02
C GLN A 41 -1.33 -5.96 5.29
N PHE A 42 -2.49 -5.60 4.73
CA PHE A 42 -3.29 -6.52 3.90
C PHE A 42 -2.49 -7.05 2.70
N VAL A 43 -1.80 -6.18 1.96
CA VAL A 43 -1.00 -6.64 0.81
C VAL A 43 0.15 -7.54 1.26
N LEU A 44 0.96 -7.09 2.23
CA LEU A 44 2.15 -7.81 2.63
C LEU A 44 1.82 -9.18 3.25
N HIS A 45 0.77 -9.25 4.07
CA HIS A 45 0.39 -10.47 4.76
C HIS A 45 -0.59 -11.32 3.94
N ASP A 46 -1.78 -10.79 3.65
CA ASP A 46 -2.86 -11.59 3.07
C ASP A 46 -2.66 -11.87 1.57
N VAL A 47 -1.88 -11.04 0.87
CA VAL A 47 -1.64 -11.19 -0.57
C VAL A 47 -0.26 -11.80 -0.85
N TRP A 48 0.80 -11.33 -0.19
CA TRP A 48 2.17 -11.80 -0.44
C TRP A 48 2.67 -12.87 0.56
N GLY A 49 1.93 -13.13 1.64
CA GLY A 49 2.24 -14.21 2.58
C GLY A 49 3.35 -13.87 3.59
N ASN A 50 3.75 -12.61 3.74
CA ASN A 50 4.70 -12.22 4.79
C ASN A 50 4.05 -12.35 6.17
N PRO A 51 4.81 -12.60 7.26
CA PRO A 51 4.29 -12.53 8.62
C PRO A 51 3.64 -11.16 8.93
N PRO A 52 2.65 -11.11 9.85
CA PRO A 52 1.99 -9.85 10.19
C PRO A 52 2.94 -8.87 10.90
N ASN A 53 2.82 -7.58 10.59
CA ASN A 53 3.65 -6.53 11.19
C ASN A 53 2.86 -5.24 11.42
N GLU A 54 2.64 -4.88 12.68
CA GLU A 54 1.87 -3.68 13.05
C GLU A 54 2.65 -2.36 12.89
N GLU A 55 3.97 -2.43 12.71
CA GLU A 55 4.84 -1.25 12.56
C GLU A 55 4.88 -0.68 11.14
N ILE A 56 4.18 -1.32 10.19
CA ILE A 56 4.13 -0.85 8.80
C ILE A 56 3.42 0.50 8.75
N LEU A 57 4.14 1.54 8.33
CA LEU A 57 3.59 2.88 8.14
C LEU A 57 2.80 3.02 6.83
N GLY A 58 3.16 2.23 5.83
CA GLY A 58 2.56 2.21 4.51
C GLY A 58 3.52 1.67 3.45
N MET A 59 3.09 1.70 2.19
CA MET A 59 3.83 1.14 1.06
C MET A 59 3.68 2.01 -0.19
N ILE A 60 4.75 2.11 -0.97
CA ILE A 60 4.77 2.86 -2.23
C ILE A 60 4.74 1.88 -3.41
N PHE A 61 3.91 2.17 -4.39
CA PHE A 61 3.83 1.47 -5.67
C PHE A 61 4.06 2.45 -6.81
N GLN A 62 4.54 1.95 -7.96
CA GLN A 62 4.43 2.72 -9.19
C GLN A 62 2.95 2.90 -9.54
N LYS A 63 2.60 4.01 -10.18
CA LYS A 63 1.23 4.47 -10.42
C LYS A 63 0.36 3.40 -11.08
N ASN A 64 0.93 2.67 -12.05
CA ASN A 64 0.22 1.69 -12.88
C ASN A 64 0.38 0.24 -12.39
N GLU A 65 1.01 0.02 -11.24
CA GLU A 65 1.25 -1.33 -10.72
C GLU A 65 0.13 -1.81 -9.82
N SER A 66 -0.14 -3.10 -9.88
CA SER A 66 -1.07 -3.80 -8.99
C SER A 66 -0.26 -4.70 -8.05
N PRO A 67 -0.64 -4.84 -6.76
CA PRO A 67 0.05 -5.77 -5.87
C PRO A 67 0.06 -7.23 -6.33
N ILE A 68 -0.80 -7.60 -7.29
CA ILE A 68 -0.86 -8.95 -7.89
C ILE A 68 -0.33 -9.00 -9.32
N SER A 69 0.39 -7.97 -9.78
CA SER A 69 1.07 -8.05 -11.08
C SER A 69 2.22 -9.06 -11.04
N GLU A 70 2.59 -9.62 -12.19
CA GLU A 70 3.72 -10.56 -12.35
C GLU A 70 5.05 -10.03 -11.77
N LYS A 71 5.22 -8.70 -11.65
CA LYS A 71 6.41 -8.09 -11.07
C LYS A 71 6.64 -8.43 -9.58
N PHE A 72 5.62 -8.90 -8.89
CA PHE A 72 5.66 -9.25 -7.46
C PHE A 72 5.38 -10.73 -7.22
N SER A 73 5.41 -11.56 -8.28
CA SER A 73 5.24 -13.01 -8.23
C SER A 73 6.58 -13.75 -8.18
#